data_AF-R9PQ46-F1
#
_entry.id   AF-R9PQ46-F1
#
_cell.length_a   1.000
_cell.length_b   1.000
_cell.length_c   1.000
_cell.angle_alpha   90.00
_cell.angle_beta   90.00
_cell.angle_gamma   90.00
#
_symmetry.space_group_name_H-M   'P 1'
#
loop_
_entity.id
_entity.type
_entity.pdbx_description
1 polymer ?
#
loop_
_entity_poly.entity_id
_entity_poly.type
_entity_poly.pdbx_seq_one_letter_code
_entity_poly.pdbx_strand_id
1 'polypeptide(L)'
;MITNWLKQKLVYIGASCQLTLFKAITLSLVLLSGAACTQDNKSLQVRDEVVGVVGGETVTYMRYNTEEQPCITLWLENADVSKTLCKYTDQQGNTVDVRTDVAAVDYLSPTFTADGLEVILDLISYYLDCRISLTESTIGEPVCTFKDMD
;
A
#
# COMPACT_ATOMS: atom_id res chain seq x y z
N MET A 1 2.95 -7.75 -35.85
CA MET A 1 2.23 -6.49 -35.57
C MET A 1 2.28 -6.26 -34.07
N ILE A 2 2.84 -5.11 -33.70
CA ILE A 2 2.76 -4.38 -32.43
C ILE A 2 3.39 -5.05 -31.19
N THR A 3 4.39 -4.32 -30.70
CA THR A 3 5.38 -4.57 -29.65
C THR A 3 4.82 -4.42 -28.24
N ASN A 4 5.30 -5.29 -27.34
CA ASN A 4 5.22 -5.19 -25.88
C ASN A 4 5.58 -3.78 -25.37
N TRP A 5 4.71 -3.20 -24.54
CA TRP A 5 5.02 -2.03 -23.72
C TRP A 5 4.86 -2.42 -22.25
N LEU A 6 5.98 -2.70 -21.58
CA LEU A 6 6.07 -2.63 -20.13
C LEU A 6 5.85 -1.16 -19.72
N LYS A 7 4.83 -0.88 -18.90
CA LYS A 7 4.69 0.40 -18.20
C LYS A 7 4.81 0.15 -16.70
N GLN A 8 5.98 0.44 -16.14
CA GLN A 8 6.16 0.60 -14.69
C GLN A 8 5.50 1.91 -14.25
N LYS A 9 4.65 1.85 -13.21
CA LYS A 9 3.90 2.99 -12.66
C LYS A 9 4.51 3.33 -11.29
N LEU A 10 5.19 4.48 -11.20
CA LEU A 10 5.81 4.97 -9.95
C LEU A 10 4.76 5.64 -9.04
N VAL A 11 4.86 5.40 -7.74
CA VAL A 11 4.12 6.08 -6.66
C VAL A 11 5.16 6.68 -5.68
N TYR A 12 5.01 7.95 -5.28
CA TYR A 12 6.00 8.73 -4.51
C TYR A 12 5.41 9.30 -3.20
N ILE A 13 6.01 9.07 -2.03
CA ILE A 13 5.79 9.89 -0.81
C ILE A 13 7.04 9.87 0.12
N GLY A 14 7.41 11.03 0.70
CA GLY A 14 8.14 11.15 1.98
C GLY A 14 9.47 11.92 1.92
N ALA A 15 9.59 13.03 2.68
CA ALA A 15 10.83 13.82 2.79
C ALA A 15 11.31 13.86 4.26
N SER A 16 12.57 13.51 4.50
CA SER A 16 13.24 13.65 5.81
C SER A 16 14.61 14.32 5.64
N CYS A 17 14.83 15.43 6.35
CA CYS A 17 16.01 16.29 6.24
C CYS A 17 16.90 16.14 7.48
N GLN A 18 18.14 15.67 7.32
CA GLN A 18 19.07 15.42 8.42
C GLN A 18 20.13 16.53 8.48
N LEU A 19 20.21 17.22 9.62
CA LEU A 19 21.01 18.43 9.83
C LEU A 19 22.40 18.08 10.42
N THR A 20 23.47 18.15 9.61
CA THR A 20 24.84 17.98 10.13
C THR A 20 25.37 19.31 10.67
N LEU A 21 25.53 19.38 11.98
CA LEU A 21 26.00 20.55 12.73
C LEU A 21 27.52 20.73 12.59
N PHE A 22 27.99 21.73 11.83
CA PHE A 22 29.38 22.20 11.88
C PHE A 22 29.46 23.60 12.50
N LYS A 23 30.18 23.71 13.63
CA LYS A 23 30.59 24.97 14.25
C LYS A 23 31.66 25.64 13.39
N ALA A 24 31.41 26.86 12.91
CA ALA A 24 32.44 27.89 12.72
C ALA A 24 31.81 29.28 12.55
N ILE A 25 32.39 30.26 13.25
CA ILE A 25 32.00 31.68 13.31
C ILE A 25 32.67 32.41 12.13
N THR A 26 31.92 33.16 11.32
CA THR A 26 32.14 34.59 10.96
C THR A 26 31.30 35.04 9.75
N LEU A 27 30.84 36.29 9.84
CA LEU A 27 30.03 37.08 8.90
C LEU A 27 30.56 37.05 7.44
N SER A 28 29.70 36.71 6.46
CA SER A 28 29.47 37.43 5.18
C SER A 28 28.66 36.59 4.18
N LEU A 29 27.68 37.23 3.53
CA LEU A 29 26.95 36.82 2.30
C LEU A 29 26.75 35.31 2.08
N VAL A 30 25.70 34.73 2.68
CA VAL A 30 25.29 33.36 2.34
C VAL A 30 24.37 33.41 1.13
N LEU A 31 24.98 33.21 -0.05
CA LEU A 31 24.31 32.68 -1.24
C LEU A 31 23.42 31.52 -0.79
N LEU A 32 22.15 31.52 -1.22
CA LEU A 32 21.25 30.39 -1.07
C LEU A 32 21.90 29.15 -1.71
N SER A 33 22.66 28.39 -0.92
CA SER A 33 23.02 27.02 -1.22
C SER A 33 21.74 26.22 -1.09
N GLY A 34 21.03 26.09 -2.21
CA GLY A 34 19.92 25.16 -2.32
C GLY A 34 20.41 23.80 -1.86
N ALA A 35 19.88 23.32 -0.74
CA ALA A 35 19.96 21.93 -0.38
C ALA A 35 19.19 21.17 -1.47
N ALA A 36 19.91 20.72 -2.49
CA ALA A 36 19.37 19.80 -3.48
C ALA A 36 19.15 18.48 -2.75
N CYS A 37 17.93 18.28 -2.25
CA CYS A 37 17.48 16.97 -1.80
C CYS A 37 17.51 16.08 -3.04
N THR A 38 18.49 15.18 -3.14
CA THR A 38 18.36 14.03 -4.04
C THR A 38 17.24 13.18 -3.47
N GLN A 39 16.12 13.13 -4.19
CA GLN A 39 15.09 12.14 -3.93
C GLN A 39 15.69 10.80 -4.35
N ASP A 40 15.98 9.94 -3.38
CA ASP A 40 16.36 8.56 -3.66
C ASP A 40 15.15 7.89 -4.32
N ASN A 41 15.14 7.88 -5.64
CA ASN A 41 14.01 7.45 -6.45
C ASN A 41 14.11 5.94 -6.69
N LYS A 42 13.97 5.17 -5.62
CA LYS A 42 13.88 3.71 -5.72
C LYS A 42 12.45 3.35 -6.09
N SER A 43 12.28 2.69 -7.23
CA SER A 43 10.98 2.11 -7.60
C SER A 43 10.54 1.11 -6.54
N LEU A 44 9.28 1.18 -6.12
CA LEU A 44 8.66 0.13 -5.30
C LEU A 44 8.78 -1.20 -6.03
N GLN A 45 9.28 -2.21 -5.33
CA GLN A 45 9.44 -3.56 -5.84
C GLN A 45 8.29 -4.42 -5.30
N VAL A 46 7.58 -5.08 -6.21
CA VAL A 46 6.60 -6.10 -5.83
C VAL A 46 7.36 -7.28 -5.22
N ARG A 47 6.96 -7.70 -4.03
CA ARG A 47 7.51 -8.87 -3.33
C ARG A 47 7.01 -10.17 -3.95
N ASP A 48 5.69 -10.27 -4.13
CA ASP A 48 5.01 -11.37 -4.80
C ASP A 48 3.60 -10.96 -5.26
N GLU A 49 2.96 -11.81 -6.04
CA GLU A 49 1.60 -11.61 -6.55
C GLU A 49 0.73 -12.80 -6.18
N VAL A 50 -0.51 -12.52 -5.78
CA VAL A 50 -1.55 -13.54 -5.60
C VAL A 50 -2.59 -13.29 -6.68
N VAL A 51 -2.85 -14.30 -7.51
CA VAL A 51 -3.81 -14.24 -8.61
C VAL A 51 -5.03 -15.10 -8.29
N GLY A 52 -6.21 -14.58 -8.57
CA GLY A 52 -7.47 -15.30 -8.41
C GLY A 52 -8.47 -14.94 -9.50
N VAL A 53 -9.62 -15.62 -9.47
CA VAL A 53 -10.74 -15.35 -10.38
C VAL A 53 -11.98 -15.05 -9.55
N VAL A 54 -12.59 -13.89 -9.76
CA VAL A 54 -13.81 -13.46 -9.06
C VAL A 54 -14.85 -13.03 -10.08
N GLY A 55 -16.02 -13.67 -10.09
CA GLY A 55 -17.05 -13.37 -11.10
C GLY A 55 -16.61 -13.57 -12.55
N GLY A 56 -15.58 -14.38 -12.82
CA GLY A 56 -15.01 -14.55 -14.16
C GLY A 56 -13.94 -13.53 -14.54
N GLU A 57 -13.64 -12.56 -13.67
CA GLU A 57 -12.57 -11.57 -13.82
C GLU A 57 -11.28 -12.07 -13.18
N THR A 58 -10.15 -11.95 -13.89
CA THR A 58 -8.82 -12.19 -13.30
C THR A 58 -8.45 -11.03 -12.40
N VAL A 59 -8.17 -11.33 -11.14
CA VAL A 59 -7.79 -10.34 -10.14
C VAL A 59 -6.40 -10.65 -9.61
N THR A 60 -5.57 -9.61 -9.58
CA THR A 60 -4.20 -9.69 -9.07
C THR A 60 -4.04 -8.82 -7.83
N TYR A 61 -3.60 -9.41 -6.73
CA TYR A 61 -3.12 -8.72 -5.53
C TYR A 61 -1.60 -8.60 -5.59
N MET A 62 -1.11 -7.39 -5.81
CA MET A 62 0.31 -7.04 -5.80
C MET A 62 0.77 -6.81 -4.36
N ARG A 63 1.63 -7.70 -3.85
CA ARG A 63 2.13 -7.62 -2.48
C ARG A 63 3.48 -6.94 -2.47
N TYR A 64 3.59 -5.88 -1.68
CA TYR A 64 4.83 -5.13 -1.48
C TYR A 64 5.41 -5.44 -0.09
N ASN A 65 6.64 -4.99 0.17
CA ASN A 65 7.11 -4.87 1.54
C ASN A 65 6.24 -3.84 2.27
N THR A 66 5.61 -4.24 3.38
CA THR A 66 4.67 -3.39 4.14
C THR A 66 5.36 -2.21 4.83
N GLU A 67 6.68 -2.27 5.07
CA GLU A 67 7.45 -1.12 5.54
C GLU A 67 7.61 -0.03 4.47
N GLU A 68 7.65 -0.41 3.18
CA GLU A 68 7.79 0.54 2.07
C GLU A 68 6.41 0.96 1.51
N GLN A 69 5.45 0.03 1.45
CA GLN A 69 4.09 0.24 0.97
C GLN A 69 3.11 -0.59 1.83
N PRO A 70 2.54 0.00 2.91
CA PRO A 70 1.70 -0.74 3.84
C PRO A 70 0.29 -1.00 3.30
N CYS A 71 -0.10 -0.53 2.11
CA CYS A 71 -1.47 -0.66 1.60
C CYS A 71 -1.65 -1.86 0.65
N ILE A 72 -2.82 -2.50 0.67
CA ILE A 72 -3.19 -3.53 -0.32
C ILE A 72 -3.37 -2.87 -1.69
N THR A 73 -2.83 -3.46 -2.75
CA THR A 73 -3.05 -2.99 -4.13
C THR A 73 -3.63 -4.11 -4.98
N LEU A 74 -4.84 -3.90 -5.47
CA LEU A 74 -5.58 -4.83 -6.32
C LEU A 74 -5.66 -4.30 -7.74
N TRP A 75 -5.68 -5.23 -8.70
CA TRP A 75 -5.87 -4.94 -10.12
C TRP A 75 -6.84 -5.95 -10.74
N LEU A 76 -7.87 -5.44 -11.43
CA LEU A 76 -8.78 -6.18 -12.29
C LEU A 76 -8.24 -6.05 -13.72
N GLU A 77 -7.78 -7.15 -14.31
CA GLU A 77 -6.99 -7.13 -15.54
C GLU A 77 -7.80 -6.73 -16.78
N ASN A 78 -8.99 -7.30 -16.97
CA ASN A 78 -9.82 -7.03 -18.15
C ASN A 78 -10.50 -5.66 -18.06
N ALA A 79 -10.85 -5.22 -16.85
CA ALA A 79 -11.44 -3.91 -16.63
C ALA A 79 -10.42 -2.77 -16.60
N ASP A 80 -9.12 -3.09 -16.52
CA ASP A 80 -8.01 -2.14 -16.28
C ASP A 80 -8.26 -1.22 -15.06
N VAL A 81 -8.82 -1.80 -13.99
CA VAL A 81 -9.15 -1.08 -12.75
C VAL A 81 -8.17 -1.47 -11.67
N SER A 82 -7.44 -0.50 -11.12
CA SER A 82 -6.55 -0.72 -9.98
C SER A 82 -6.94 0.17 -8.80
N LYS A 83 -6.84 -0.38 -7.60
CA LYS A 83 -7.15 0.34 -6.36
C LYS A 83 -6.15 -0.02 -5.26
N THR A 84 -5.64 1.01 -4.60
CA THR A 84 -4.82 0.89 -3.40
C THR A 84 -5.67 1.20 -2.17
N LEU A 85 -5.70 0.26 -1.23
CA LEU A 85 -6.55 0.25 -0.04
C LEU A 85 -5.67 0.40 1.21
N CYS A 86 -5.80 1.54 1.88
CA CYS A 86 -5.03 1.87 3.10
C CYS A 86 -5.92 2.01 4.34
N LYS A 87 -7.23 2.12 4.14
CA LYS A 87 -8.21 2.37 5.19
C LYS A 87 -9.10 1.16 5.34
N TYR A 88 -9.25 0.71 6.58
CA TYR A 88 -9.98 -0.49 6.92
C TYR A 88 -11.02 -0.13 7.98
N THR A 89 -12.29 -0.27 7.61
CA THR A 89 -13.41 0.11 8.47
C THR A 89 -14.02 -1.14 9.08
N ASP A 90 -14.17 -1.16 10.40
CA ASP A 90 -14.86 -2.22 11.10
C ASP A 90 -16.40 -2.11 10.94
N GLN A 91 -17.13 -3.15 11.34
CA GLN A 91 -18.60 -3.16 11.28
C GLN A 91 -19.28 -2.09 12.16
N GLN A 92 -18.55 -1.48 13.10
CA GLN A 92 -19.05 -0.42 13.98
C GLN A 92 -18.79 0.98 13.38
N GLY A 93 -18.07 1.06 12.25
CA GLY A 93 -17.72 2.29 11.55
C GLY A 93 -16.38 2.90 11.97
N ASN A 94 -15.63 2.24 12.88
CA ASN A 94 -14.29 2.70 13.24
C ASN A 94 -13.34 2.38 12.09
N THR A 95 -12.55 3.37 11.69
CA THR A 95 -11.62 3.24 10.56
C THR A 95 -10.19 3.33 11.04
N VAL A 96 -9.35 2.43 10.56
CA VAL A 96 -7.90 2.43 10.77
C VAL A 96 -7.22 2.73 9.45
N ASP A 97 -6.37 3.76 9.40
CA ASP A 97 -5.47 4.02 8.28
C ASP A 97 -4.08 3.43 8.57
N VAL A 98 -3.71 2.36 7.87
CA VAL A 98 -2.47 1.60 8.17
C VAL A 98 -1.18 2.38 7.87
N ARG A 99 -1.29 3.56 7.27
CA ARG A 99 -0.14 4.45 7.03
C ARG A 99 0.21 5.31 8.24
N THR A 100 -0.75 5.56 9.12
CA THR A 100 -0.62 6.55 10.20
C THR A 100 -1.03 6.05 11.57
N ASP A 101 -1.99 5.13 11.64
CA ASP A 101 -2.67 4.79 12.90
C ASP A 101 -2.08 3.54 13.56
N VAL A 102 -1.18 2.85 12.88
CA VAL A 102 -0.55 1.60 13.33
C VAL A 102 0.96 1.68 13.19
N ALA A 103 1.68 0.96 14.05
CA ALA A 103 3.15 0.93 14.00
C ALA A 103 3.68 0.06 12.86
N ALA A 104 3.00 -1.06 12.58
CA ALA A 104 3.26 -1.92 11.43
C ALA A 104 1.98 -2.69 11.07
N VAL A 105 1.97 -3.27 9.88
CA VAL A 105 0.91 -4.17 9.42
C VAL A 105 1.52 -5.34 8.64
N ASP A 106 1.00 -6.54 8.87
CA ASP A 106 1.21 -7.71 8.02
C ASP A 106 -0.12 -8.24 7.46
N TYR A 107 -0.08 -8.70 6.22
CA TYR A 107 -1.24 -9.25 5.52
C TYR A 107 -1.14 -10.78 5.41
N LEU A 108 -1.91 -11.46 6.25
CA LEU A 108 -1.89 -12.90 6.45
C LEU A 108 -3.01 -13.59 5.66
N SER A 109 -2.70 -14.79 5.16
CA SER A 109 -3.64 -15.71 4.52
C SER A 109 -4.57 -15.11 3.44
N PRO A 110 -4.07 -14.29 2.50
CA PRO A 110 -4.92 -13.72 1.46
C PRO A 110 -5.54 -14.82 0.60
N THR A 111 -6.87 -14.84 0.51
CA THR A 111 -7.62 -15.88 -0.22
C THR A 111 -8.71 -15.23 -1.06
N PHE A 112 -8.69 -15.50 -2.38
CA PHE A 112 -9.79 -15.11 -3.25
C PHE A 112 -10.97 -16.08 -3.09
N THR A 113 -12.16 -15.51 -2.93
CA THR A 113 -13.45 -16.22 -2.86
C THR A 113 -14.29 -15.87 -4.10
N ALA A 114 -15.48 -16.45 -4.20
CA ALA A 114 -16.41 -16.15 -5.30
C ALA A 114 -16.82 -14.67 -5.38
N ASP A 115 -16.70 -13.93 -4.26
CA ASP A 115 -17.23 -12.58 -4.12
C ASP A 115 -16.15 -11.52 -3.82
N GLY A 116 -14.89 -11.91 -3.66
CA GLY A 116 -13.86 -10.95 -3.25
C GLY A 116 -12.55 -11.54 -2.75
N LEU A 117 -11.80 -10.71 -2.03
CA LEU A 117 -10.58 -11.08 -1.31
C LEU A 117 -10.87 -11.09 0.20
N GLU A 118 -10.54 -12.19 0.86
CA GLU A 118 -10.48 -12.29 2.32
C GLU A 118 -9.01 -12.24 2.76
N VAL A 119 -8.72 -11.46 3.79
CA VAL A 119 -7.35 -11.24 4.29
C VAL A 119 -7.38 -10.85 5.77
N ILE A 120 -6.42 -11.36 6.54
CA ILE A 120 -6.25 -10.99 7.94
C ILE A 120 -5.14 -9.94 8.03
N LEU A 121 -5.43 -8.81 8.67
CA LEU A 121 -4.46 -7.78 9.00
C LEU A 121 -3.94 -8.04 10.41
N ASP A 122 -2.64 -8.27 10.55
CA ASP A 122 -1.91 -8.24 11.81
C ASP A 122 -1.46 -6.81 12.09
N LEU A 123 -2.01 -6.17 13.12
CA LEU A 123 -1.66 -4.80 13.52
C LEU A 123 -0.80 -4.77 14.78
N ILE A 124 -0.08 -5.85 15.10
CA ILE A 124 0.73 -6.11 16.30
C ILE A 124 -0.11 -6.24 17.59
N SER A 125 -1.09 -5.37 17.77
CA SER A 125 -1.89 -5.28 19.00
C SER A 125 -3.20 -6.06 18.92
N TYR A 126 -3.67 -6.35 17.70
CA TYR A 126 -4.90 -7.08 17.42
C TYR A 126 -4.95 -7.50 15.94
N TYR A 127 -5.90 -8.39 15.62
CA TYR A 127 -6.20 -8.77 14.24
C TYR A 127 -7.47 -8.10 13.73
N LEU A 128 -7.48 -7.78 12.44
CA LEU A 128 -8.69 -7.48 11.69
C LEU A 128 -8.89 -8.54 10.61
N ASP A 129 -10.03 -9.22 10.63
CA ASP A 129 -10.45 -10.12 9.57
C ASP A 129 -11.28 -9.31 8.56
N CYS A 130 -10.72 -9.09 7.37
CA CYS A 130 -11.22 -8.14 6.38
C CYS A 130 -11.67 -8.83 5.10
N ARG A 131 -12.81 -8.38 4.58
CA ARG A 131 -13.32 -8.74 3.25
C ARG A 131 -13.35 -7.53 2.34
N ILE A 132 -12.75 -7.65 1.16
CA ILE A 132 -12.81 -6.67 0.09
C ILE A 132 -13.71 -7.24 -1.00
N SER A 133 -14.89 -6.66 -1.18
CA SER A 133 -15.82 -7.10 -2.20
C SER A 133 -15.30 -6.75 -3.59
N LEU A 134 -15.38 -7.69 -4.52
CA LEU A 134 -14.95 -7.50 -5.90
C LEU A 134 -16.07 -7.86 -6.85
N THR A 135 -16.21 -7.09 -7.92
CA THR A 135 -17.05 -7.42 -9.08
C THR A 135 -16.18 -7.38 -10.34
N GLU A 136 -16.75 -7.78 -11.48
CA GLU A 136 -16.04 -7.77 -12.77
C GLU A 136 -15.39 -6.43 -13.14
N SER A 137 -15.88 -5.32 -12.58
CA SER A 137 -15.37 -3.97 -12.91
C SER A 137 -15.10 -3.09 -11.70
N THR A 138 -15.30 -3.57 -10.48
CA THR A 138 -15.22 -2.72 -9.28
C THR A 138 -14.46 -3.37 -8.14
N ILE A 139 -13.61 -2.57 -7.49
CA ILE A 139 -12.95 -2.93 -6.23
C ILE A 139 -13.62 -2.15 -5.10
N GLY A 140 -14.29 -2.87 -4.20
CA GLY A 140 -15.02 -2.31 -3.06
C GLY A 140 -14.12 -1.69 -2.00
N GLU A 141 -14.74 -1.12 -0.97
CA GLU A 141 -14.04 -0.76 0.27
C GLU A 141 -13.91 -2.02 1.17
N PRO A 142 -12.82 -2.14 1.97
CA PRO A 142 -12.70 -3.21 2.94
C PRO A 142 -13.73 -3.06 4.07
N VAL A 143 -14.34 -4.18 4.44
CA VAL A 143 -15.16 -4.29 5.66
C VAL A 143 -14.51 -5.32 6.57
N CYS A 144 -14.25 -4.94 7.82
CA CYS A 144 -13.47 -5.75 8.75
C CYS A 144 -14.24 -6.09 10.03
N THR A 145 -13.79 -7.16 10.67
CA THR A 145 -14.22 -7.57 12.01
C THR A 145 -13.00 -7.73 12.91
N PHE A 146 -13.15 -7.31 14.16
CA PHE A 146 -12.10 -7.54 15.15
C PHE A 146 -11.97 -9.04 15.42
N LYS A 147 -10.73 -9.50 15.53
CA LYS A 147 -10.40 -10.87 15.87
C LYS A 147 -9.37 -10.87 17.00
N ASP A 148 -9.68 -11.59 18.06
CA ASP A 148 -8.76 -11.76 19.19
C ASP A 148 -7.48 -12.46 18.71
N MET A 149 -6.34 -12.08 19.30
CA MET A 149 -5.07 -12.79 19.12
C MET A 149 -5.10 -13.99 20.08
N ASP A 150 -5.27 -15.19 19.53
CA ASP A 150 -5.19 -16.45 20.30
C ASP A 150 -3.78 -16.71 20.85
#